data_AF-A0A4W5KR52-F1
#
_entry.id   AF-A0A4W5KR52-F1
#
_cell.length_a   1.000
_cell.length_b   1.000
_cell.length_c   1.000
_cell.angle_alpha   90.00
_cell.angle_beta   90.00
_cell.angle_gamma   90.00
#
_symmetry.space_group_name_H-M   'P 1'
#
loop_
_entity.id
_entity.type
_entity.pdbx_description
1 polymer ?
#
loop_
_entity_poly.entity_id
_entity_poly.type
_entity_poly.pdbx_seq_one_letter_code
_entity_poly.pdbx_strand_id
1 'polypeptide(L)'
;MSNGFKPAPLDLNHVKLTPNQNQLVEKLAENGHNVWARDRVRQGWTYSIVQDIMNKRNPRLVPYNLLDERTKKTNRDSVNNAVRTLIGYGYNIEPPDQESTGLGLDDVRGDKVRIFRAEKSYAVTSGKWYFEFEAVTTEEMRVGWARPNVRADNELGADELAWVFNGKT
;
A
#
# COMPACT_ATOMS: atom_id res chain seq x y z
N MET A 1 46.52 -3.05 -11.27
CA MET A 1 46.69 -1.61 -10.97
C MET A 1 45.61 -1.23 -9.97
N SER A 2 45.97 -0.94 -8.72
CA SER A 2 45.05 -0.33 -7.76
C SER A 2 45.01 1.16 -8.06
N ASN A 3 43.90 1.66 -8.61
CA ASN A 3 43.79 3.01 -9.19
C ASN A 3 43.90 4.18 -8.18
N GLY A 4 44.47 3.99 -6.99
CA GLY A 4 44.71 5.04 -5.98
C GLY A 4 43.45 5.74 -5.44
N PHE A 5 42.26 5.39 -5.94
CA PHE A 5 40.99 6.00 -5.57
C PHE A 5 40.63 5.61 -4.13
N LYS A 6 40.56 6.62 -3.27
CA LYS A 6 40.17 6.50 -1.86
C LYS A 6 38.87 7.30 -1.67
N PRO A 7 37.69 6.67 -1.83
CA PRO A 7 36.44 7.37 -1.59
C PRO A 7 36.37 7.82 -0.13
N ALA A 8 36.00 9.08 0.09
CA ALA A 8 35.79 9.67 1.41
C ALA A 8 34.32 10.12 1.52
N PRO A 9 33.38 9.20 1.79
CA PRO A 9 31.99 9.55 1.97
C PRO A 9 31.82 10.45 3.20
N LEU A 10 30.78 11.30 3.20
CA LEU A 10 30.41 12.08 4.36
C LEU A 10 29.96 11.14 5.49
N ASP A 11 30.37 11.44 6.72
CA ASP A 11 29.82 10.80 7.89
C ASP A 11 28.44 11.38 8.20
N LEU A 12 27.40 10.65 7.80
CA LEU A 12 26.00 11.05 7.96
C LEU A 12 25.29 10.26 9.07
N ASN A 13 26.04 9.57 9.95
CA ASN A 13 25.45 8.76 11.02
C ASN A 13 24.63 9.60 12.03
N HIS A 14 24.95 10.88 12.14
CA HIS A 14 24.23 11.84 12.98
C HIS A 14 22.90 12.33 12.35
N VAL A 15 22.70 12.12 11.03
CA VAL A 15 21.51 12.57 10.30
C VAL A 15 20.42 11.51 10.39
N LYS A 16 19.42 11.76 11.24
CA LYS A 16 18.21 10.93 11.35
C LYS A 16 17.09 11.55 10.54
N LEU A 17 16.52 10.74 9.64
CA LEU A 17 15.36 11.16 8.84
C LEU A 17 14.09 11.10 9.69
N THR A 18 13.23 12.10 9.53
CA THR A 18 11.89 12.12 10.13
C THR A 18 10.97 11.09 9.43
N PRO A 19 9.84 10.69 10.04
CA PRO A 19 8.87 9.80 9.38
C PRO A 19 8.41 10.32 8.01
N ASN A 20 8.14 11.62 7.89
CA ASN A 20 7.74 12.26 6.64
C ASN A 20 8.85 12.18 5.57
N GLN A 21 10.12 12.35 5.98
CA GLN A 21 11.26 12.18 5.09
C GLN A 21 11.45 10.72 4.65
N ASN A 22 11.17 9.74 5.51
CA ASN A 22 11.20 8.33 5.12
C ASN A 22 10.10 8.01 4.09
N GLN A 23 8.89 8.56 4.24
CA GLN A 23 7.85 8.44 3.22
C GLN A 23 8.24 9.11 1.90
N LEU A 24 8.93 10.27 1.97
CA LEU A 24 9.46 10.92 0.78
C LEU A 24 10.51 10.04 0.08
N VAL A 25 11.40 9.38 0.82
CA VAL A 25 12.38 8.43 0.27
C VAL A 25 11.69 7.30 -0.50
N GLU A 26 10.58 6.77 0.01
CA GLU A 26 9.78 5.76 -0.70
C GLU A 26 9.24 6.29 -2.03
N LYS A 27 8.61 7.47 -2.03
CA LYS A 27 8.07 8.10 -3.25
C LYS A 27 9.17 8.40 -4.28
N LEU A 28 10.34 8.83 -3.82
CA LEU A 28 11.50 9.09 -4.68
C LEU A 28 12.07 7.79 -5.27
N ALA A 29 12.14 6.72 -4.48
CA ALA A 29 12.57 5.40 -4.94
C ALA A 29 11.61 4.82 -5.98
N GLU A 30 10.30 4.96 -5.75
CA GLU A 30 9.27 4.60 -6.71
C GLU A 30 9.41 5.38 -8.02
N ASN A 31 9.56 6.71 -7.94
CA ASN A 31 9.73 7.52 -9.14
C ASN A 31 11.01 7.15 -9.91
N GLY A 32 12.12 6.91 -9.21
CA GLY A 32 13.37 6.45 -9.83
C GLY A 32 13.18 5.13 -10.59
N HIS A 33 12.42 4.18 -10.01
CA HIS A 33 12.05 2.94 -10.68
C HIS A 33 11.16 3.18 -11.90
N ASN A 34 10.15 4.05 -11.79
CA ASN A 34 9.24 4.37 -12.89
C ASN A 34 9.96 5.01 -14.08
N VAL A 35 10.93 5.90 -13.82
CA VAL A 35 11.79 6.48 -14.85
C VAL A 35 12.61 5.39 -15.54
N TRP A 36 13.28 4.52 -14.77
CA TRP A 36 14.03 3.39 -15.31
C TRP A 36 13.14 2.47 -16.17
N ALA A 37 11.96 2.11 -15.66
CA ALA A 37 11.04 1.21 -16.34
C ALA A 37 10.54 1.83 -17.66
N ARG A 38 10.14 3.10 -17.63
CA ARG A 38 9.74 3.86 -18.83
C ARG A 38 10.83 3.84 -19.89
N ASP A 39 12.07 4.13 -19.50
CA ASP A 39 13.19 4.20 -20.44
C ASP A 39 13.54 2.81 -20.99
N ARG A 40 13.42 1.76 -20.18
CA ARG A 40 13.58 0.37 -20.62
C ARG A 40 12.49 -0.04 -21.61
N VAL A 41 11.23 0.26 -21.34
CA VAL A 41 10.13 -0.01 -22.27
C VAL A 41 10.37 0.71 -23.60
N ARG A 42 10.79 1.98 -23.59
CA ARG A 42 11.15 2.74 -24.80
C ARG A 42 12.29 2.11 -25.61
N GLN A 43 13.23 1.43 -24.94
CA GLN A 43 14.34 0.69 -25.57
C GLN A 43 13.93 -0.71 -26.10
N GLY A 44 12.64 -1.06 -25.98
CA GLY A 44 12.09 -2.35 -26.38
C GLY A 44 12.27 -3.47 -25.36
N TRP A 45 12.53 -3.15 -24.08
CA TRP A 45 12.58 -4.16 -23.03
C TRP A 45 11.19 -4.63 -22.66
N THR A 46 11.06 -5.92 -22.35
CA THR A 46 9.81 -6.56 -21.96
C THR A 46 9.92 -7.27 -20.63
N TYR A 47 8.78 -7.55 -20.02
CA TYR A 47 8.72 -8.35 -18.80
C TYR A 47 9.05 -9.83 -19.07
N SER A 48 9.69 -10.45 -18.09
CA SER A 48 9.97 -11.89 -18.03
C SER A 48 10.26 -12.29 -16.59
N ILE A 49 9.92 -13.51 -16.21
CA ILE A 49 10.27 -14.06 -14.88
C ILE A 49 11.79 -14.20 -14.65
N VAL A 50 12.57 -14.26 -15.73
CA VAL A 50 14.04 -14.36 -15.70
C VAL A 50 14.67 -13.24 -16.51
N GLN A 51 15.86 -12.81 -16.10
CA GLN A 51 16.62 -11.81 -16.84
C GLN A 51 17.24 -12.43 -18.09
N ASP A 52 16.98 -11.80 -19.23
CA ASP A 52 17.53 -12.18 -20.53
C ASP A 52 17.98 -10.93 -21.27
N ILE A 53 19.28 -10.68 -21.27
CA ILE A 53 19.84 -9.47 -21.87
C ILE A 53 19.74 -9.52 -23.40
N MET A 54 19.89 -10.71 -23.99
CA MET A 54 19.88 -10.90 -25.45
C MET A 54 18.51 -10.57 -26.03
N ASN A 55 17.44 -11.04 -25.37
CA ASN A 55 16.06 -10.77 -25.78
C ASN A 55 15.45 -9.54 -25.09
N LYS A 56 16.27 -8.72 -24.41
CA LYS A 56 15.84 -7.52 -23.67
C LYS A 56 14.67 -7.79 -22.70
N ARG A 57 14.77 -8.82 -21.88
CA ARG A 57 13.74 -9.16 -20.89
C ARG A 57 14.25 -8.99 -19.47
N ASN A 58 13.41 -8.46 -18.58
CA ASN A 58 13.81 -8.16 -17.20
C ASN A 58 12.66 -8.42 -16.20
N PRO A 59 12.91 -9.18 -15.10
CA PRO A 59 11.90 -9.46 -14.07
C PRO A 59 11.51 -8.25 -13.24
N ARG A 60 12.35 -7.22 -13.19
CA ARG A 60 12.05 -5.97 -12.49
C ARG A 60 11.17 -5.02 -13.30
N LEU A 61 10.84 -5.35 -14.55
CA LEU A 61 9.97 -4.52 -15.38
C LEU A 61 8.49 -4.73 -15.01
N VAL A 62 8.18 -4.44 -13.76
CA VAL A 62 6.85 -4.46 -13.14
C VAL A 62 6.64 -3.14 -12.38
N PRO A 63 5.39 -2.76 -12.09
CA PRO A 63 5.10 -1.66 -11.16
C PRO A 63 5.87 -1.79 -9.84
N TYR A 64 6.29 -0.65 -9.26
CA TYR A 64 7.15 -0.63 -8.07
C TYR A 64 6.54 -1.41 -6.89
N ASN A 65 5.22 -1.33 -6.68
CA ASN A 65 4.51 -2.07 -5.64
C ASN A 65 4.65 -3.60 -5.74
N LEU A 66 4.83 -4.14 -6.96
CA LEU A 66 4.99 -5.57 -7.23
C LEU A 66 6.45 -6.05 -7.20
N LEU A 67 7.42 -5.15 -6.98
CA LEU A 67 8.81 -5.56 -6.79
C LEU A 67 8.98 -6.36 -5.50
N ASP A 68 9.98 -7.23 -5.50
CA ASP A 68 10.44 -7.90 -4.30
C ASP A 68 11.05 -6.90 -3.31
N GLU A 69 10.89 -7.19 -2.02
CA GLU A 69 11.34 -6.30 -0.94
C GLU A 69 12.85 -6.06 -0.93
N ARG A 70 13.65 -7.01 -1.45
CA ARG A 70 15.10 -6.85 -1.56
C ARG A 70 15.47 -5.81 -2.61
N THR A 71 14.84 -5.85 -3.78
CA THR A 71 15.05 -4.84 -4.83
C THR A 71 14.55 -3.47 -4.35
N LYS A 72 13.36 -3.39 -3.76
CA LYS A 72 12.86 -2.13 -3.16
C LYS A 72 13.83 -1.58 -2.13
N LYS A 73 14.31 -2.40 -1.19
CA LYS A 73 15.30 -2.00 -0.18
C LYS A 73 16.55 -1.38 -0.80
N THR A 74 17.07 -1.94 -1.89
CA THR A 74 18.25 -1.39 -2.56
C THR A 74 17.99 -0.01 -3.16
N ASN A 75 16.83 0.18 -3.81
CA ASN A 75 16.43 1.49 -4.36
C ASN A 75 16.27 2.52 -3.23
N ARG A 76 15.63 2.12 -2.13
CA ARG A 76 15.45 2.95 -0.93
C ARG A 76 16.76 3.33 -0.29
N ASP A 77 17.68 2.39 -0.09
CA ASP A 77 18.99 2.64 0.50
C ASP A 77 19.78 3.67 -0.34
N SER A 78 19.72 3.56 -1.67
CA SER A 78 20.34 4.52 -2.58
C SER A 78 19.76 5.93 -2.43
N VAL A 79 18.44 6.06 -2.42
CA VAL A 79 17.75 7.36 -2.28
C VAL A 79 17.92 7.92 -0.87
N ASN A 80 17.89 7.07 0.15
CA ASN A 80 18.08 7.44 1.55
C ASN A 80 19.44 8.12 1.76
N ASN A 81 20.50 7.58 1.18
CA ASN A 81 21.83 8.19 1.23
C ASN A 81 21.87 9.56 0.55
N ALA A 82 21.20 9.72 -0.59
CA ALA A 82 21.10 11.02 -1.27
C ALA A 82 20.33 12.05 -0.41
N VAL A 83 19.19 11.66 0.17
CA VAL A 83 18.40 12.54 1.05
C VAL A 83 19.18 12.92 2.32
N ARG A 84 19.84 11.96 2.96
CA ARG A 84 20.72 12.23 4.11
C ARG A 84 21.87 13.17 3.77
N THR A 85 22.43 13.06 2.56
CA THR A 85 23.48 13.94 2.08
C THR A 85 22.97 15.38 1.98
N LEU A 86 21.79 15.58 1.38
CA LEU A 86 21.16 16.91 1.29
C LEU A 86 20.92 17.52 2.69
N ILE A 87 20.38 16.74 3.62
CA ILE A 87 20.15 17.20 4.99
C ILE A 87 21.47 17.48 5.72
N GLY A 88 22.48 16.64 5.54
CA GLY A 88 23.83 16.85 6.09
C GLY A 88 24.49 18.14 5.57
N TYR A 89 24.13 18.60 4.37
CA TYR A 89 24.54 19.90 3.83
C TYR A 89 23.67 21.08 4.32
N GLY A 90 22.65 20.83 5.15
CA GLY A 90 21.78 21.86 5.72
C GLY A 90 20.50 22.13 4.93
N TYR A 91 20.20 21.36 3.88
CA TYR A 91 18.92 21.47 3.18
C TYR A 91 17.83 20.76 3.98
N ASN A 92 16.81 21.50 4.43
CA ASN A 92 15.61 20.88 4.96
C ASN A 92 14.69 20.49 3.80
N ILE A 93 14.27 19.23 3.78
CA ILE A 93 13.30 18.72 2.81
C ILE A 93 12.07 18.31 3.59
N GLU A 94 11.02 19.09 3.43
CA GLU A 94 9.71 18.79 3.97
C GLU A 94 8.81 18.42 2.80
N PRO A 95 8.25 17.20 2.77
CA PRO A 95 7.13 16.97 1.87
C PRO A 95 6.05 17.99 2.25
N PRO A 96 5.46 18.70 1.28
CA PRO A 96 4.38 19.65 1.57
C PRO A 96 3.36 18.93 2.44
N ASP A 97 2.87 19.59 3.49
CA ASP A 97 1.92 19.06 4.47
C ASP A 97 0.76 18.37 3.76
N GLN A 98 0.97 17.11 3.43
CA GLN A 98 -0.10 16.18 3.23
C GLN A 98 -0.48 15.83 4.66
N GLU A 99 -1.12 16.79 5.37
CA GLU A 99 -2.24 16.40 6.25
C GLU A 99 -2.91 15.30 5.49
N SER A 100 -2.84 14.09 6.05
CA SER A 100 -3.37 12.85 5.54
C SER A 100 -4.49 13.18 4.58
N THR A 101 -4.17 13.39 3.30
CA THR A 101 -5.22 13.50 2.32
C THR A 101 -5.64 12.06 2.30
N GLY A 102 -6.63 11.75 3.13
CA GLY A 102 -7.53 10.62 3.03
C GLY A 102 -8.29 10.68 1.71
N LEU A 103 -7.66 11.17 0.64
CA LEU A 103 -7.43 10.38 -0.54
C LEU A 103 -6.54 9.17 -0.14
N GLY A 104 -6.99 8.23 0.69
CA GLY A 104 -8.23 7.57 0.34
C GLY A 104 -8.26 7.47 -1.18
N LEU A 105 -7.28 6.78 -1.77
CA LEU A 105 -7.66 5.87 -2.84
C LEU A 105 -8.67 4.93 -2.16
N ASP A 106 -9.87 5.46 -1.86
CA ASP A 106 -11.08 4.69 -1.73
C ASP A 106 -10.98 3.84 -2.96
N ASP A 107 -10.76 2.56 -2.68
CA ASP A 107 -10.60 1.56 -3.68
C ASP A 107 -11.78 1.77 -4.63
N VAL A 108 -11.48 2.32 -5.81
CA VAL A 108 -12.46 2.44 -6.91
C VAL A 108 -12.49 1.10 -7.65
N ARG A 109 -11.89 0.03 -7.11
CA ARG A 109 -12.64 -1.23 -7.16
C ARG A 109 -13.85 -0.98 -6.31
N GLY A 110 -15.02 -0.91 -6.94
CA GLY A 110 -16.26 -1.17 -6.24
C GLY A 110 -16.13 -2.54 -5.57
N ASP A 111 -15.57 -2.56 -4.37
CA ASP A 111 -15.51 -3.68 -3.47
C ASP A 111 -16.96 -3.92 -3.14
N LYS A 112 -17.57 -4.78 -3.95
CA LYS A 112 -18.94 -5.21 -3.78
C LYS A 112 -18.95 -5.96 -2.46
N VAL A 113 -19.26 -5.22 -1.39
CA VAL A 113 -19.53 -5.78 -0.08
C VAL A 113 -20.64 -6.81 -0.28
N ARG A 114 -20.34 -8.06 0.07
CA ARG A 114 -21.31 -9.14 -0.02
C ARG A 114 -22.09 -9.20 1.28
N ILE A 115 -23.41 -9.10 1.16
CA ILE A 115 -24.31 -9.26 2.31
C ILE A 115 -24.71 -10.72 2.40
N PHE A 116 -24.28 -11.38 3.48
CA PHE A 116 -24.71 -12.74 3.82
C PHE A 116 -25.84 -12.65 4.86
N ARG A 117 -26.93 -13.39 4.62
CA ARG A 117 -28.07 -13.47 5.55
C ARG A 117 -28.70 -14.85 5.52
N ALA A 118 -29.29 -15.25 6.65
CA ALA A 118 -30.17 -16.41 6.70
C ALA A 118 -31.44 -16.20 5.85
N GLU A 119 -32.12 -17.29 5.49
CA GLU A 119 -33.39 -17.18 4.76
C GLU A 119 -34.45 -16.46 5.59
N LYS A 120 -35.38 -15.76 4.91
CA LYS A 120 -36.43 -14.98 5.57
C LYS A 120 -37.36 -15.82 6.45
N SER A 121 -37.49 -17.12 6.14
CA SER A 121 -38.29 -18.10 6.89
C SER A 121 -37.78 -18.34 8.32
N TYR A 122 -36.49 -18.09 8.58
CA TYR A 122 -35.88 -18.24 9.90
C TYR A 122 -35.91 -16.95 10.74
N ALA A 123 -36.66 -15.92 10.31
CA ALA A 123 -36.79 -14.68 11.07
C ALA A 123 -37.49 -14.92 12.43
N VAL A 124 -36.85 -14.47 13.50
CA VAL A 124 -37.34 -14.62 14.87
C VAL A 124 -38.09 -13.37 15.33
N THR A 125 -39.18 -13.54 16.09
CA THR A 125 -40.01 -12.43 16.61
C THR A 125 -40.05 -12.35 18.14
N SER A 126 -39.63 -13.40 18.84
CA SER A 126 -39.61 -13.46 20.30
C SER A 126 -38.53 -14.45 20.79
N GLY A 127 -38.24 -14.40 22.09
CA GLY A 127 -37.18 -15.22 22.71
C GLY A 127 -35.81 -14.53 22.74
N LYS A 128 -34.82 -15.20 23.32
CA LYS A 128 -33.43 -14.74 23.38
C LYS A 128 -32.59 -15.60 22.43
N TRP A 129 -31.84 -14.94 21.55
CA TRP A 129 -31.06 -15.59 20.50
C TRP A 129 -29.61 -15.13 20.56
N TYR A 130 -28.71 -16.02 20.19
CA TYR A 130 -27.27 -15.81 20.14
C TYR A 130 -26.69 -16.55 18.94
N PHE A 131 -25.65 -15.98 18.33
CA PHE A 131 -24.88 -16.61 17.28
C PHE A 131 -23.41 -16.23 17.42
N GLU A 132 -22.53 -17.03 16.81
CA GLU A 132 -21.09 -16.80 16.80
C GLU A 132 -20.61 -16.46 15.40
N PHE A 133 -19.57 -15.64 15.33
CA PHE A 133 -18.88 -15.26 14.11
C PHE A 133 -17.38 -15.26 14.37
N GLU A 134 -16.63 -15.99 13.55
CA GLU A 134 -15.17 -16.05 13.60
C GLU A 134 -14.59 -15.26 12.43
N ALA A 135 -13.79 -14.24 12.74
CA ALA A 135 -13.07 -13.46 11.74
C ALA A 135 -11.69 -14.07 11.51
N VAL A 136 -11.45 -14.62 10.32
CA VAL A 136 -10.14 -15.17 9.91
C VAL A 136 -9.17 -14.06 9.47
N THR A 137 -9.70 -12.94 8.98
CA THR A 137 -8.94 -11.76 8.57
C THR A 137 -9.39 -10.54 9.36
N THR A 138 -8.50 -9.56 9.53
CA THR A 138 -8.77 -8.29 10.24
C THR A 138 -9.29 -7.19 9.30
N GLU A 139 -9.99 -7.58 8.23
CA GLU A 139 -10.53 -6.65 7.24
C GLU A 139 -11.85 -6.00 7.73
N GLU A 140 -12.41 -5.07 6.95
CA GLU A 140 -13.68 -4.46 7.30
C GLU A 140 -14.81 -5.49 7.22
N MET A 141 -15.34 -5.87 8.38
CA MET A 141 -16.49 -6.76 8.50
C MET A 141 -17.52 -6.13 9.43
N ARG A 142 -18.79 -6.20 8.99
CA ARG A 142 -19.95 -5.75 9.78
C ARG A 142 -20.85 -6.93 10.07
N VAL A 143 -21.09 -7.18 11.35
CA VAL A 143 -21.82 -8.37 11.81
C VAL A 143 -22.89 -7.95 12.81
N GLY A 144 -24.09 -8.53 12.67
CA GLY A 144 -25.19 -8.23 13.56
C GLY A 144 -26.53 -8.71 13.02
N TRP A 145 -27.60 -8.07 13.46
CA TRP A 145 -28.97 -8.45 13.14
C TRP A 145 -29.57 -7.51 12.11
N ALA A 146 -30.35 -8.03 11.17
CA ALA A 146 -31.04 -7.23 10.18
C ALA A 146 -32.48 -7.71 9.97
N ARG A 147 -33.36 -6.78 9.58
CA ARG A 147 -34.72 -7.11 9.16
C ARG A 147 -34.70 -7.91 7.86
N PRO A 148 -35.69 -8.79 7.62
CA PRO A 148 -35.78 -9.56 6.36
C PRO A 148 -35.87 -8.71 5.08
N ASN A 149 -36.21 -7.42 5.23
CA ASN A 149 -36.36 -6.46 4.13
C ASN A 149 -35.13 -5.58 3.90
N VAL A 150 -34.00 -5.86 4.56
CA VAL A 150 -32.73 -5.17 4.27
C VAL A 150 -32.42 -5.29 2.77
N ARG A 151 -32.04 -4.18 2.17
CA ARG A 151 -31.70 -4.12 0.75
C ARG A 151 -30.21 -4.39 0.56
N ALA A 152 -29.86 -5.02 -0.55
CA ALA A 152 -28.48 -5.42 -0.83
C ALA A 152 -27.64 -4.31 -1.50
N ASP A 153 -28.30 -3.26 -1.97
CA ASP A 153 -27.72 -2.08 -2.63
C ASP A 153 -27.35 -0.96 -1.66
N ASN A 154 -27.76 -1.07 -0.39
CA ASN A 154 -27.46 -0.10 0.65
C ASN A 154 -26.42 -0.66 1.64
N GLU A 155 -25.62 0.23 2.21
CA GLU A 155 -24.62 -0.11 3.21
C GLU A 155 -25.30 -0.62 4.50
N LEU A 156 -24.81 -1.72 5.06
CA LEU A 156 -25.37 -2.28 6.30
C LEU A 156 -25.18 -1.32 7.48
N GLY A 157 -26.30 -0.94 8.11
CA GLY A 157 -26.35 0.00 9.23
C GLY A 157 -26.55 1.46 8.83
N ALA A 158 -26.68 1.78 7.53
CA ALA A 158 -27.01 3.13 7.07
C ALA A 158 -28.49 3.50 7.25
N ASP A 159 -29.35 2.53 7.53
CA ASP A 159 -30.78 2.70 7.75
C ASP A 159 -31.25 1.93 9.02
N GLU A 160 -32.53 2.07 9.36
CA GLU A 160 -33.14 1.39 10.51
C GLU A 160 -33.45 -0.10 10.25
N LEU A 161 -32.96 -0.68 9.13
CA LEU A 161 -33.21 -2.07 8.77
C LEU A 161 -32.11 -3.02 9.25
N ALA A 162 -30.95 -2.52 9.70
CA ALA A 162 -29.86 -3.34 10.20
C ALA A 162 -29.15 -2.74 11.42
N TRP A 163 -28.88 -3.57 12.42
CA TRP A 163 -28.09 -3.26 13.61
C TRP A 163 -26.83 -4.11 13.59
N VAL A 164 -25.75 -3.53 13.07
CA VAL A 164 -24.47 -4.21 12.87
C VAL A 164 -23.36 -3.53 13.64
N PHE A 165 -22.37 -4.30 14.06
CA PHE A 165 -21.14 -3.82 14.67
C PHE A 165 -20.01 -3.90 13.65
N ASN A 166 -19.19 -2.84 13.56
CA ASN A 166 -17.96 -2.84 12.76
C ASN A 166 -16.77 -3.22 13.65
N GLY A 167 -16.12 -4.34 13.33
CA GLY A 167 -15.01 -4.89 14.11
C GLY A 167 -13.65 -4.21 13.93
N LYS A 168 -13.56 -3.17 13.09
CA LYS A 168 -12.29 -2.46 12.84
C LYS A 168 -11.95 -1.52 14.01
N THR A 169 -11.08 -1.97 14.92
CA THR A 169 -10.33 -1.13 15.88
C THR A 169 -8.94 -0.84 15.37
#